data_AF-A0A526XN80-F1
#
_entry.id   AF-A0A526XN80-F1
#
_cell.length_a   1.000
_cell.length_b   1.000
_cell.length_c   1.000
_cell.angle_alpha   90.00
_cell.angle_beta   90.00
_cell.angle_gamma   90.00
#
_symmetry.space_group_name_H-M   'P 1'
#
loop_
_entity.id
_entity.type
_entity.pdbx_description
1 polymer ?
#
loop_
_entity_poly.entity_id
_entity_poly.type
_entity_poly.pdbx_seq_one_letter_code
_entity_poly.pdbx_strand_id
1 'polypeptide(L)'
;IALRSAFSLAEIPFSFWTIVLGHATFCVVVVYNNAVARFRRASGSMIEASMDLGADGFQTFRHVVLPNIATALLAGGMLAFALSF
;
A
#
# COMPACT_ATOMS: atom_id res chain seq x y z
N ILE A 1 13.39 -12.30 13.14
CA ILE A 1 14.79 -12.39 13.63
C ILE A 1 15.60 -11.15 13.22
N ALA A 2 15.68 -10.81 11.92
CA ALA A 2 16.46 -9.66 11.44
C ALA A 2 16.08 -8.31 12.10
N LEU A 3 14.79 -7.98 12.20
CA LEU A 3 14.35 -6.71 12.80
C LEU A 3 14.68 -6.61 14.30
N ARG A 4 14.59 -7.72 15.02
CA ARG A 4 14.95 -7.79 16.44
C ARG A 4 16.45 -7.54 16.67
N SER A 5 17.30 -8.07 15.79
CA SER A 5 18.73 -7.80 15.82
C SER A 5 19.06 -6.35 15.48
N ALA A 6 18.32 -5.72 14.55
CA ALA A 6 18.51 -4.30 14.21
C ALA A 6 18.14 -3.36 15.38
N PHE A 7 17.03 -3.60 16.08
CA PHE A 7 16.67 -2.78 17.25
C PHE A 7 17.61 -3.01 18.44
N SER A 8 18.10 -4.24 18.62
CA SER A 8 19.14 -4.56 19.60
C SER A 8 20.45 -3.83 19.31
N LEU A 9 20.83 -3.65 18.04
CA LEU A 9 22.04 -2.92 17.65
C LEU A 9 21.89 -1.40 17.81
N ALA A 10 20.65 -0.91 17.71
CA ALA A 10 20.31 0.50 17.91
C ALA A 10 20.01 0.88 19.37
N GLU A 11 20.23 -0.04 20.33
CA GLU A 11 19.93 0.13 21.76
C GLU A 11 18.47 0.57 22.07
N ILE A 12 17.53 0.29 21.16
CA ILE A 12 16.13 0.68 21.36
C ILE A 12 15.45 -0.39 22.23
N PRO A 13 14.88 -0.01 23.39
CA PRO A 13 14.17 -0.97 24.24
C PRO A 13 12.94 -1.51 23.51
N PHE A 14 12.74 -2.83 23.61
CA PHE A 14 11.55 -3.48 23.08
C PHE A 14 10.31 -2.94 23.77
N SER A 15 9.54 -2.16 23.02
CA SER A 15 8.28 -1.57 23.44
C SER A 15 7.20 -1.93 22.44
N PHE A 16 5.94 -1.82 22.86
CA PHE A 16 4.77 -1.99 21.99
C PHE A 16 4.93 -1.25 20.65
N TRP A 17 5.48 -0.03 20.67
CA TRP A 17 5.73 0.79 19.48
C TRP A 17 6.75 0.20 18.51
N THR A 18 7.80 -0.46 19.00
CA THR A 18 8.81 -1.10 18.14
C THR A 18 8.24 -2.30 17.40
N ILE A 19 7.31 -3.03 18.03
CA ILE A 19 6.58 -4.13 17.40
C ILE A 19 5.63 -3.58 16.34
N VAL A 20 4.84 -2.54 16.67
CA VAL A 20 3.93 -1.89 15.70
C VAL A 20 4.69 -1.37 14.49
N LEU A 21 5.83 -0.71 14.67
CA LEU A 21 6.66 -0.21 13.55
C LEU A 21 7.22 -1.35 12.68
N GLY A 22 7.67 -2.43 13.31
CA GLY A 22 8.13 -3.61 12.60
C GLY A 22 7.03 -4.30 11.80
N HIS A 23 5.84 -4.34 12.37
CA HIS A 23 4.69 -4.96 11.76
C HIS A 23 4.12 -4.12 10.61
N ALA A 24 4.03 -2.80 10.83
CA ALA A 24 3.58 -1.83 9.84
C ALA A 24 4.48 -1.83 8.61
N THR A 25 5.81 -1.84 8.78
CA THR A 25 6.74 -1.87 7.65
C THR A 25 6.55 -3.12 6.78
N PHE A 26 6.37 -4.30 7.39
CA PHE A 26 6.10 -5.53 6.66
C PHE A 26 4.76 -5.48 5.90
N CYS A 27 3.68 -5.08 6.59
CA CYS A 27 2.35 -4.99 5.98
C CYS A 27 2.30 -3.98 4.83
N VAL A 28 2.93 -2.81 5.01
CA VAL A 28 2.95 -1.75 3.99
C VAL A 28 3.64 -2.22 2.71
N VAL A 29 4.76 -2.95 2.81
CA VAL A 29 5.47 -3.46 1.62
C VAL A 29 4.59 -4.43 0.82
N VAL A 30 3.86 -5.31 1.49
CA VAL A 30 2.94 -6.27 0.84
C VAL A 30 1.81 -5.54 0.11
N VAL A 31 1.15 -4.60 0.79
CA VAL A 31 0.04 -3.82 0.20
C VAL A 31 0.54 -2.95 -0.95
N TYR A 32 1.67 -2.27 -0.77
CA TYR A 32 2.28 -1.40 -1.76
C TYR A 32 2.62 -2.14 -3.05
N ASN A 33 3.27 -3.31 -2.95
CA ASN A 33 3.62 -4.10 -4.12
C ASN A 33 2.38 -4.54 -4.91
N ASN A 34 1.28 -4.88 -4.21
CA ASN A 34 0.03 -5.25 -4.85
C ASN A 34 -0.59 -4.04 -5.60
N ALA A 35 -0.62 -2.89 -4.94
CA ALA A 35 -1.14 -1.64 -5.50
C ALA A 35 -0.35 -1.21 -6.76
N VAL A 36 0.99 -1.21 -6.70
CA VAL A 36 1.85 -0.85 -7.85
C VAL A 36 1.65 -1.82 -9.01
N ALA A 37 1.59 -3.13 -8.74
CA ALA A 37 1.34 -4.12 -9.78
C ALA A 37 0.00 -3.89 -10.48
N ARG A 38 -1.05 -3.50 -9.74
CA ARG A 38 -2.36 -3.18 -10.31
C ARG A 38 -2.36 -1.86 -11.07
N PHE A 39 -1.68 -0.85 -10.55
CA PHE A 39 -1.55 0.45 -11.18
C PHE A 39 -0.83 0.35 -12.53
N ARG A 40 0.25 -0.45 -12.62
CA ARG A 40 0.95 -0.72 -13.89
C ARG A 40 0.10 -1.42 -14.95
N ARG A 41 -0.96 -2.12 -14.53
CA ARG A 41 -1.93 -2.77 -15.43
C ARG A 41 -3.13 -1.87 -15.77
N ALA A 42 -3.33 -0.78 -15.05
CA ALA A 42 -4.37 0.19 -15.38
C ALA A 42 -3.98 0.94 -16.66
N SER A 43 -4.90 1.08 -17.61
CA SER A 43 -4.62 1.84 -18.83
C SER A 43 -4.64 3.34 -18.54
N GLY A 44 -3.65 4.07 -19.05
CA GLY A 44 -3.59 5.54 -18.98
C GLY A 44 -4.76 6.21 -19.71
N SER A 45 -5.36 5.52 -20.68
CA SER A 45 -6.50 6.01 -21.45
C SER A 45 -7.72 6.39 -20.60
N MET A 46 -7.94 5.76 -19.44
CA MET A 46 -9.05 6.13 -18.57
C MET A 46 -8.81 7.46 -17.85
N ILE A 47 -7.55 7.82 -17.62
CA ILE A 47 -7.16 9.11 -17.02
C ILE A 47 -7.26 10.20 -18.09
N GLU A 48 -6.80 9.93 -19.30
CA GLU A 48 -6.96 10.83 -20.45
C GLU A 48 -8.44 11.11 -20.72
N ALA A 49 -9.27 10.06 -20.77
CA ALA A 49 -10.71 10.19 -20.98
C ALA A 49 -11.41 10.99 -19.86
N SER A 50 -10.98 10.89 -18.59
CA SER A 50 -11.56 11.70 -17.53
C SER A 50 -11.17 13.17 -17.66
N MET A 51 -9.95 13.46 -18.10
CA MET A 51 -9.50 14.82 -18.40
C MET A 51 -10.23 15.40 -19.62
N ASP A 52 -10.49 14.59 -20.65
CA ASP A 52 -11.28 14.99 -21.83
C ASP A 52 -12.72 15.35 -21.46
N LEU A 53 -13.29 14.67 -20.46
CA LEU A 53 -14.60 14.99 -19.87
C LEU A 53 -14.58 16.20 -18.93
N GLY A 54 -13.41 16.84 -18.74
CA GLY A 54 -13.23 18.02 -17.89
C GLY A 54 -13.11 17.73 -16.40
N ALA A 55 -12.87 16.48 -16.00
CA ALA A 55 -12.68 16.13 -14.59
C ALA A 55 -11.34 16.68 -14.05
N ASP A 56 -11.36 17.20 -12.83
CA ASP A 56 -10.14 17.63 -12.15
C ASP A 56 -9.30 16.43 -11.65
N GLY A 57 -8.08 16.70 -11.17
CA GLY A 57 -7.17 15.65 -10.71
C GLY A 57 -7.71 14.85 -9.51
N PHE A 58 -8.46 15.49 -8.61
CA PHE A 58 -9.02 14.83 -7.44
C PHE A 58 -10.22 13.95 -7.80
N GLN A 59 -11.09 14.41 -8.70
CA GLN A 59 -12.19 13.64 -9.27
C GLN A 59 -11.66 12.44 -10.04
N THR A 60 -10.65 12.63 -10.88
CA THR A 60 -9.98 11.53 -11.61
C THR A 60 -9.39 10.51 -10.64
N PHE A 61 -8.70 10.97 -9.58
CA PHE A 61 -8.20 10.07 -8.55
C PHE A 61 -9.33 9.28 -7.86
N ARG A 62 -10.36 9.98 -7.36
CA ARG A 62 -11.41 9.34 -6.56
C ARG A 62 -12.34 8.44 -7.38
N HIS A 63 -12.65 8.78 -8.62
CA HIS A 63 -13.63 8.07 -9.45
C HIS A 63 -13.01 7.12 -10.46
N VAL A 64 -11.75 7.31 -10.86
CA VAL A 64 -11.08 6.45 -11.85
C VAL A 64 -9.95 5.66 -11.23
N VAL A 65 -8.98 6.33 -10.60
CA VAL A 65 -7.76 5.66 -10.10
C VAL A 65 -8.07 4.78 -8.89
N LEU A 66 -8.71 5.36 -7.86
CA LEU A 66 -8.98 4.70 -6.58
C LEU A 66 -9.84 3.44 -6.75
N PRO A 67 -10.96 3.43 -7.49
CA PRO A 67 -11.77 2.22 -7.68
C PRO A 67 -11.02 1.15 -8.47
N ASN A 68 -10.16 1.55 -9.42
CA ASN A 68 -9.37 0.65 -10.24
C ASN A 68 -8.29 -0.09 -9.42
N ILE A 69 -7.67 0.59 -8.46
CA ILE A 69 -6.69 -0.01 -7.54
C ILE A 69 -7.31 -0.60 -6.26
N ALA A 70 -8.58 -0.30 -5.94
CA ALA A 70 -9.24 -0.71 -4.69
C ALA A 70 -9.22 -2.23 -4.47
N THR A 71 -9.46 -3.00 -5.55
CA THR A 71 -9.43 -4.47 -5.49
C THR A 71 -8.04 -5.01 -5.12
N ALA A 72 -6.99 -4.35 -5.59
CA ALA A 72 -5.60 -4.70 -5.26
C ALA A 72 -5.22 -4.28 -3.85
N LEU A 73 -5.68 -3.11 -3.39
CA LEU A 73 -5.52 -2.71 -1.99
C LEU A 73 -6.19 -3.69 -1.04
N LEU A 74 -7.39 -4.16 -1.37
CA LEU A 74 -8.11 -5.15 -0.57
C LEU A 74 -7.39 -6.50 -0.56
N ALA A 75 -6.97 -7.00 -1.74
CA ALA A 75 -6.21 -8.24 -1.82
C ALA A 75 -4.86 -8.17 -1.08
N GLY A 76 -4.12 -7.06 -1.25
CA GLY A 76 -2.87 -6.81 -0.53
C GLY A 76 -3.09 -6.70 0.98
N GLY A 77 -4.18 -6.07 1.42
CA GLY A 77 -4.55 -5.97 2.83
C GLY A 77 -4.91 -7.32 3.45
N MET A 78 -5.66 -8.16 2.72
CA MET A 78 -5.95 -9.53 3.15
C MET A 78 -4.67 -10.37 3.27
N LEU A 79 -3.74 -10.25 2.32
CA LEU A 79 -2.44 -10.91 2.40
C LEU A 79 -1.62 -10.40 3.59
N ALA A 80 -1.54 -9.09 3.77
CA ALA A 80 -0.85 -8.51 4.93
C ALA A 80 -1.43 -9.04 6.25
N PHE A 81 -2.76 -9.05 6.40
CA PHE A 81 -3.44 -9.63 7.56
C PHE A 81 -3.13 -11.13 7.73
N ALA A 82 -3.13 -11.89 6.64
CA ALA A 82 -2.80 -13.30 6.62
C ALA A 82 -1.31 -13.61 6.83
N LEU A 83 -0.44 -12.61 6.98
CA LEU A 83 0.96 -12.78 7.37
C LEU A 83 1.25 -12.11 8.72
N SER A 84 0.25 -11.46 9.33
CA SER A 84 0.38 -10.52 10.44
C SER A 84 0.39 -11.15 11.85
N PHE A 85 0.41 -12.47 11.95
CA PHE A 85 0.33 -13.21 13.21
C PHE A 85 1.69 -13.61 13.80
#